data_AF-A0A0K0CZE4-F1
#
_entry.id   AF-A0A0K0CZE4-F1
#
_cell.length_a   1.000
_cell.length_b   1.000
_cell.length_c   1.000
_cell.angle_alpha   90.00
_cell.angle_beta   90.00
_cell.angle_gamma   90.00
#
_symmetry.space_group_name_H-M   'P 1'
#
loop_
_entity.id
_entity.type
_entity.pdbx_description
1 polymer ?
#
loop_
_entity_poly.entity_id
_entity_poly.type
_entity_poly.pdbx_seq_one_letter_code
_entity_poly.pdbx_strand_id
1 'polypeptide(L)'
;MWINTGFIDSFEQLTTRIGRLRLKRCGSTPALTVFAVYAPTSNYDEGEVEAFYMDLERFYREDHTFFKVIIGDFNAKIGPRRSSEERHIGTHGLEWDQQGERPSEFNIATKTICGNSQFQKPHRQRWTLESPNE
;
A
#
# COMPACT_ATOMS: atom_id res chain seq x y z
N MET A 1 -0.52 13.40 -23.17
CA MET A 1 -0.93 13.62 -21.78
C MET A 1 0.13 14.49 -21.12
N TRP A 2 -0.13 15.79 -20.94
CA TRP A 2 0.82 16.68 -20.29
C TRP A 2 0.56 16.61 -18.78
N ILE A 3 1.49 16.05 -18.01
CA ILE A 3 1.42 16.11 -16.55
C ILE A 3 1.85 17.53 -16.16
N ASN A 4 0.93 18.32 -15.62
CA ASN A 4 1.24 19.64 -15.10
C ASN A 4 2.14 19.48 -13.86
N THR A 5 3.42 19.85 -13.98
CA THR A 5 4.46 19.68 -12.95
C THR A 5 4.37 20.71 -11.81
N GLY A 6 3.43 21.66 -11.86
CA GLY A 6 3.30 22.73 -10.86
C GLY A 6 3.03 22.24 -9.43
N PHE A 7 2.45 21.04 -9.27
CA PHE A 7 2.07 20.46 -7.97
C PHE A 7 3.01 19.38 -7.46
N ILE A 8 3.98 18.93 -8.27
CA ILE A 8 4.96 17.92 -7.87
C ILE A 8 6.12 18.62 -7.17
N ASP A 9 6.46 18.15 -5.97
CA ASP A 9 7.62 18.61 -5.21
C ASP A 9 8.86 17.81 -5.62
N SER A 10 8.77 16.49 -5.50
CA SER A 10 9.85 15.58 -5.84
C SER A 10 9.30 14.22 -6.23
N PHE A 11 10.04 13.52 -7.09
CA PHE A 11 9.84 12.12 -7.40
C PHE A 11 11.17 11.40 -7.25
N GLU A 12 11.19 10.34 -6.47
CA GLU A 12 12.38 9.57 -6.15
C GLU A 12 12.09 8.07 -6.30
N GLN A 13 12.96 7.37 -7.02
CA GLN A 13 12.98 5.92 -6.99
C GLN A 13 13.85 5.48 -5.82
N LEU A 14 13.23 4.91 -4.79
CA LEU A 14 13.92 4.51 -3.55
C LEU A 14 14.54 3.12 -3.68
N THR A 15 13.84 2.21 -4.35
CA THR A 15 14.34 0.89 -4.75
C THR A 15 13.78 0.53 -6.13
N THR A 16 14.11 -0.65 -6.64
CA THR A 16 13.51 -1.18 -7.87
C THR A 16 11.99 -1.39 -7.76
N ARG A 17 11.45 -1.49 -6.54
CA ARG A 17 10.04 -1.81 -6.25
C ARG A 17 9.28 -0.71 -5.51
N ILE A 18 9.96 0.34 -5.07
CA ILE A 18 9.38 1.42 -4.26
C ILE A 18 9.74 2.77 -4.88
N GLY A 19 8.73 3.51 -5.31
CA GLY A 19 8.81 4.91 -5.70
C GLY A 19 8.14 5.82 -4.69
N ARG A 20 8.64 7.05 -4.55
CA ARG A 20 8.08 8.10 -3.70
C ARG A 20 7.77 9.33 -4.52
N LEU A 21 6.52 9.76 -4.49
CA LEU A 21 6.06 11.02 -5.07
C LEU A 21 5.62 11.96 -3.95
N ARG A 22 6.29 13.10 -3.82
CA ARG A 22 5.87 14.17 -2.92
C ARG A 22 5.13 15.23 -3.70
N LEU A 23 3.95 15.59 -3.21
CA LEU A 23 3.14 16.66 -3.76
C LEU A 23 3.26 17.90 -2.87
N LYS A 24 3.39 19.06 -3.52
CA LYS A 24 3.53 20.35 -2.85
C LYS A 24 2.28 20.66 -2.02
N ARG A 25 2.51 21.30 -0.89
CA ARG A 25 1.47 22.02 -0.14
C ARG A 25 0.94 23.18 -0.99
N CYS A 26 -0.38 23.27 -1.13
CA CYS A 26 -1.04 24.42 -1.73
C CYS A 26 -1.86 25.15 -0.65
N GLY A 27 -1.46 26.38 -0.29
CA GLY A 27 -2.14 27.15 0.74
C GLY A 27 -2.15 26.48 2.12
N SER A 28 -3.33 26.21 2.67
CA SER A 28 -3.52 25.55 3.98
C SER A 28 -3.48 24.02 3.91
N THR A 29 -3.49 23.42 2.72
CA THR A 29 -3.52 21.96 2.56
C THR A 29 -2.18 21.34 2.96
N PRO A 30 -2.13 20.38 3.90
CA PRO A 30 -0.90 19.69 4.26
C PRO A 30 -0.27 18.96 3.06
N ALA A 31 1.05 18.77 3.09
CA ALA A 31 1.76 18.01 2.07
C ALA A 31 1.33 16.54 2.07
N LEU A 32 1.36 15.93 0.88
CA LEU A 32 0.99 14.53 0.64
C LEU A 32 2.17 13.79 0.02
N THR A 33 2.55 12.67 0.62
CA THR A 33 3.46 11.69 0.01
C THR A 33 2.67 10.47 -0.47
N VAL A 34 2.92 10.06 -1.71
CA VAL A 34 2.43 8.81 -2.28
C VAL A 34 3.62 7.86 -2.46
N PHE A 35 3.55 6.70 -1.81
CA PHE A 35 4.44 5.58 -2.07
C PHE A 35 3.79 4.68 -3.12
N ALA A 36 4.46 4.50 -4.25
CA ALA A 36 4.07 3.55 -5.28
C ALA A 36 4.90 2.27 -5.08
N VAL A 37 4.24 1.12 -4.93
CA VAL A 37 4.91 -0.15 -4.60
C VAL A 37 4.56 -1.27 -5.57
N TYR A 38 5.52 -2.19 -5.76
CA TYR A 38 5.31 -3.46 -6.44
C TYR A 38 5.96 -4.59 -5.62
N ALA A 39 5.20 -5.18 -4.70
CA ALA A 39 5.70 -6.21 -3.80
C ALA A 39 6.19 -7.45 -4.57
N PRO A 40 7.14 -8.22 -4.03
CA PRO A 40 7.50 -9.52 -4.60
C PRO A 40 6.29 -10.47 -4.62
N THR A 41 6.27 -11.40 -5.58
CA THR A 41 5.26 -12.48 -5.62
C THR A 41 5.72 -13.66 -4.77
N SER A 42 4.84 -14.64 -4.56
CA SER A 42 5.14 -15.90 -3.83
C SER A 42 6.30 -16.73 -4.39
N ASN A 43 6.81 -16.40 -5.59
CA ASN A 43 7.93 -17.10 -6.22
C ASN A 43 9.30 -16.55 -5.81
N TYR A 44 9.34 -15.40 -5.12
CA TYR A 44 10.56 -14.81 -4.59
C TYR A 44 10.93 -15.47 -3.26
N ASP A 45 12.19 -15.35 -2.84
CA ASP A 45 12.60 -15.88 -1.55
C ASP A 45 12.05 -15.05 -0.39
N GLU A 46 11.89 -15.67 0.78
CA GLU A 46 11.32 -15.00 1.95
C GLU A 46 12.17 -13.80 2.41
N GLY A 47 13.49 -13.85 2.21
CA GLY A 47 14.40 -12.74 2.54
C GLY A 47 14.17 -11.52 1.65
N GLU A 48 13.90 -11.71 0.36
CA GLU A 48 13.53 -10.63 -0.56
C GLU A 48 12.18 -10.00 -0.20
N VAL A 49 11.20 -10.82 0.21
CA VAL A 49 9.90 -10.34 0.71
C VAL A 49 10.10 -9.53 2.00
N GLU A 50 10.87 -10.05 2.95
CA GLU A 50 11.17 -9.38 4.22
C GLU A 50 11.90 -8.05 4.00
N ALA A 51 12.94 -8.05 3.15
CA ALA A 51 13.69 -6.85 2.80
C ALA A 51 12.79 -5.77 2.20
N PHE A 52 11.84 -6.15 1.33
CA PHE A 52 10.88 -5.21 0.75
C PHE A 52 10.01 -4.53 1.83
N TYR A 53 9.44 -5.29 2.78
CA TYR A 53 8.61 -4.71 3.84
C TYR A 53 9.44 -3.89 4.84
N MET A 54 10.66 -4.32 5.16
CA MET A 54 11.59 -3.56 6.00
C MET A 54 11.95 -2.20 5.37
N ASP A 55 12.30 -2.20 4.08
CA ASP A 55 12.59 -0.97 3.34
C ASP A 55 11.37 -0.06 3.27
N LEU A 56 10.18 -0.61 2.97
CA LEU A 56 8.94 0.17 2.92
C LEU A 56 8.61 0.81 4.27
N GLU A 57 8.75 0.06 5.37
CA GLU A 57 8.52 0.55 6.74
C GLU A 57 9.52 1.65 7.11
N ARG A 58 10.80 1.47 6.77
CA ARG A 58 11.84 2.49 6.96
C ARG A 58 11.46 3.78 6.23
N PHE A 59 11.20 3.71 4.92
CA PHE A 59 10.88 4.90 4.13
C PHE A 59 9.58 5.57 4.56
N TYR A 60 8.57 4.80 4.98
CA TYR A 60 7.32 5.34 5.49
C TYR A 60 7.51 6.12 6.80
N ARG A 61 8.39 5.64 7.69
CA ARG A 61 8.69 6.30 8.97
C ARG A 61 9.60 7.52 8.82
N GLU A 62 10.60 7.45 7.95
CA GLU A 62 11.50 8.56 7.64
C GLU A 62 10.79 9.74 6.97
N ASP A 63 9.70 9.48 6.25
CA ASP A 63 8.94 10.55 5.62
C ASP A 63 8.09 11.34 6.63
N HIS A 64 8.33 12.65 6.69
CA HIS A 64 7.71 13.55 7.66
C HIS A 64 6.44 14.25 7.14
N THR A 65 5.91 13.86 5.98
CA THR A 65 4.65 14.45 5.50
C THR A 65 3.46 14.01 6.37
N PHE A 66 2.48 14.91 6.44
CA PHE A 66 1.29 14.70 7.28
C PHE A 66 0.38 13.62 6.69
N PHE A 67 0.11 13.69 5.39
CA PHE A 67 -0.65 12.67 4.69
C PHE A 67 0.28 11.75 3.91
N LYS A 68 0.14 10.45 4.16
CA LYS A 68 0.89 9.40 3.47
C LYS A 68 -0.09 8.38 2.92
N VAL A 69 0.07 8.04 1.65
CA VAL A 69 -0.74 7.02 0.97
C VAL A 69 0.20 6.02 0.32
N ILE A 70 -0.09 4.74 0.47
CA ILE A 70 0.65 3.67 -0.20
C ILE A 70 -0.30 3.06 -1.23
N ILE A 71 0.11 3.07 -2.50
CA ILE A 71 -0.63 2.51 -3.61
C ILE A 71 0.27 1.54 -4.37
N GLY A 72 -0.34 0.58 -5.05
CA GLY A 72 0.38 -0.34 -5.90
C GLY A 72 -0.10 -1.77 -5.73
N ASP A 73 0.70 -2.69 -6.25
CA ASP A 73 0.42 -4.10 -6.19
C ASP A 73 1.19 -4.73 -5.04
N PHE A 74 0.46 -5.28 -4.07
CA PHE A 74 1.03 -6.00 -2.95
C PHE A 74 1.15 -7.50 -3.21
N ASN A 75 0.67 -8.00 -4.36
CA ASN A 75 0.63 -9.43 -4.69
C ASN A 75 0.01 -10.30 -3.58
N ALA A 76 -0.89 -9.73 -2.79
CA ALA A 76 -1.47 -10.34 -1.60
C ALA A 76 -2.97 -10.05 -1.52
N LYS A 77 -3.72 -11.00 -0.98
CA LYS A 77 -5.15 -10.86 -0.71
C LYS A 77 -5.38 -10.70 0.79
N ILE A 78 -5.88 -9.54 1.17
CA ILE A 78 -6.34 -9.27 2.53
C ILE A 78 -7.84 -9.54 2.59
N GLY A 79 -8.22 -10.54 3.38
CA GLY A 79 -9.62 -10.84 3.65
C GLY A 79 -10.21 -9.93 4.74
N PRO A 80 -11.42 -10.23 5.23
CA PRO A 80 -12.06 -9.48 6.31
C PRO A 80 -11.21 -9.47 7.58
N ARG A 81 -11.39 -8.43 8.41
CA ARG A 81 -10.79 -8.33 9.74
C ARG A 81 -11.00 -9.61 10.55
N ARG A 82 -9.96 -10.05 11.27
CA ARG A 82 -10.01 -11.29 12.08
C ARG A 82 -10.57 -11.04 13.48
N SER A 83 -10.40 -9.84 14.03
CA SER A 83 -10.92 -9.45 15.33
C SER A 83 -11.60 -8.07 15.31
N SER A 84 -12.42 -7.77 16.32
CA SER A 84 -13.04 -6.45 16.49
C SER A 84 -12.05 -5.37 16.94
N GLU A 85 -10.91 -5.77 17.50
CA GLU A 85 -9.83 -4.88 17.95
C GLU A 85 -8.96 -4.40 16.78
N GLU A 86 -8.90 -5.20 15.70
CA GLU A 86 -8.20 -4.90 14.47
C GLU A 86 -8.94 -3.82 13.67
N ARG A 87 -8.49 -2.56 13.81
CA ARG A 87 -9.08 -1.41 13.09
C ARG A 87 -8.42 -1.12 11.75
N HIS A 88 -7.23 -1.68 11.52
CA HIS A 88 -6.42 -1.43 10.32
C HIS A 88 -7.00 -2.11 9.07
N ILE A 89 -7.71 -3.22 9.27
CA ILE A 89 -8.38 -4.00 8.23
C ILE A 89 -9.89 -3.88 8.41
N GLY A 90 -10.61 -3.72 7.31
CA GLY A 90 -12.06 -3.61 7.30
C GLY A 90 -12.75 -4.96 7.09
N THR A 91 -14.08 -4.96 7.12
CA THR A 91 -14.91 -6.16 7.01
C THR A 91 -15.20 -6.60 5.58
N HIS A 92 -14.79 -5.82 4.58
CA HIS A 92 -15.21 -5.99 3.18
C HIS A 92 -14.12 -6.61 2.27
N GLY A 93 -13.06 -7.18 2.86
CA GLY A 93 -12.09 -8.00 2.13
C GLY A 93 -12.72 -9.25 1.50
N LEU A 94 -12.00 -9.90 0.59
CA LEU A 94 -12.44 -11.16 -0.04
C LEU A 94 -12.03 -12.36 0.81
N GLU A 95 -10.96 -13.02 0.42
CA GLU A 95 -10.36 -14.16 1.11
C GLU A 95 -8.91 -13.83 1.39
N TRP A 96 -8.41 -14.34 2.51
CA TRP A 96 -6.99 -14.24 2.84
C TRP A 96 -6.20 -15.24 2.01
N ASP A 97 -5.10 -14.79 1.41
CA ASP A 97 -4.05 -15.70 0.93
C ASP A 97 -2.87 -15.75 1.91
N GLN A 98 -1.90 -16.62 1.64
CA GLN A 98 -0.70 -16.76 2.49
C GLN A 98 0.15 -15.47 2.53
N GLN A 99 0.10 -14.66 1.47
CA GLN A 99 0.87 -13.42 1.36
C GLN A 99 0.21 -12.27 2.12
N GLY A 100 -1.07 -12.37 2.49
CA GLY A 100 -1.81 -11.33 3.21
C GLY A 100 -1.26 -10.98 4.59
N GLU A 101 -0.48 -11.85 5.23
CA GLU A 101 0.01 -11.64 6.60
C GLU A 101 1.01 -10.49 6.68
N ARG A 102 2.01 -10.45 5.80
CA ARG A 102 3.03 -9.39 5.78
C ARG A 102 2.47 -7.97 5.62
N PRO A 103 1.57 -7.67 4.66
CA PRO A 103 0.96 -6.35 4.59
C PRO A 103 0.02 -6.05 5.77
N SER A 104 -0.51 -7.07 6.46
CA SER A 104 -1.26 -6.87 7.72
C SER A 104 -0.34 -6.39 8.86
N GLU A 105 0.76 -7.09 9.09
CA GLU A 105 1.78 -6.74 10.07
C GLU A 105 2.32 -5.32 9.81
N PHE A 106 2.61 -5.01 8.55
CA PHE A 106 3.02 -3.68 8.12
C PHE A 106 1.97 -2.62 8.48
N ASN A 107 0.68 -2.89 8.25
CA ASN A 107 -0.39 -1.93 8.56
C ASN A 107 -0.49 -1.66 10.06
N ILE A 108 -0.30 -2.69 10.89
CA ILE A 108 -0.26 -2.56 12.35
C ILE A 108 0.97 -1.74 12.77
N ALA A 109 2.15 -2.06 12.25
CA ALA A 109 3.42 -1.42 12.60
C ALA A 109 3.49 0.07 12.21
N THR A 110 2.80 0.44 11.13
CA THR A 110 2.76 1.82 10.60
C THR A 110 1.46 2.56 10.93
N LYS A 111 0.51 1.89 11.59
CA LYS A 111 -0.83 2.38 11.91
C LYS A 111 -1.61 2.85 10.67
N THR A 112 -1.37 2.23 9.52
CA THR A 112 -2.11 2.51 8.28
C THR A 112 -3.42 1.73 8.25
N ILE A 113 -4.25 2.05 7.26
CA ILE A 113 -5.56 1.43 7.06
C ILE A 113 -5.60 0.84 5.65
N CYS A 114 -6.01 -0.42 5.53
CA CYS A 114 -6.24 -1.08 4.25
C CYS A 114 -7.54 -0.56 3.61
N GLY A 115 -7.44 0.51 2.82
CA GLY A 115 -8.62 1.18 2.23
C GLY A 115 -9.53 0.23 1.43
N ASN A 116 -8.98 -0.73 0.69
CA ASN A 116 -9.77 -1.68 -0.10
C ASN A 116 -10.70 -2.56 0.76
N SER A 117 -10.30 -2.88 1.99
CA SER A 117 -11.10 -3.70 2.92
C SER A 117 -12.14 -2.89 3.71
N GLN A 118 -11.97 -1.56 3.80
CA GLN A 118 -12.85 -0.70 4.61
C GLN A 118 -14.17 -0.40 3.92
N PHE A 119 -14.16 -0.18 2.60
CA PHE A 119 -15.34 0.22 1.85
C PHE A 119 -16.06 -0.98 1.23
N GLN A 120 -17.38 -1.02 1.35
CA GLN A 120 -18.19 -2.03 0.67
C GLN A 120 -18.16 -1.76 -0.84
N LYS A 121 -17.65 -2.72 -1.60
CA LYS A 121 -17.68 -2.71 -3.07
C LYS A 121 -18.61 -3.83 -3.58
N PRO A 122 -19.27 -3.64 -4.74
CA PRO A 122 -19.90 -4.75 -5.46
C PRO A 122 -18.93 -5.92 -5.61
N HIS A 123 -19.42 -7.16 -5.54
CA HIS A 123 -18.56 -8.36 -5.53
C HIS A 123 -17.49 -8.32 -6.63
N ARG A 124 -17.90 -8.03 -7.88
CA ARG A 124 -17.05 -7.88 -9.08
C ARG A 124 -15.96 -6.79 -9.02
N GLN A 125 -15.94 -5.93 -8.00
CA GLN A 125 -14.98 -4.84 -7.83
C GLN A 125 -14.10 -5.01 -6.58
N ARG A 126 -14.17 -6.19 -5.95
CA ARG A 126 -13.38 -6.47 -4.73
C ARG A 126 -11.97 -6.99 -5.04
N TRP A 127 -11.71 -7.46 -6.27
CA TRP A 127 -10.38 -7.82 -6.74
C TRP A 127 -9.88 -6.83 -7.80
N THR A 128 -8.56 -6.71 -7.91
CA THR A 128 -7.88 -5.83 -8.87
C THR A 128 -7.19 -6.60 -10.00
N LEU A 129 -7.11 -7.93 -9.88
CA LEU A 129 -6.50 -8.82 -10.86
C LEU A 129 -7.25 -10.16 -10.88
N GLU A 130 -7.45 -10.70 -12.08
CA GLU A 130 -7.98 -12.04 -12.35
C GLU A 130 -6.91 -12.80 -13.12
N SER A 131 -6.60 -14.02 -12.69
CA SER A 131 -5.56 -14.83 -13.33
C SER A 131 -6.02 -15.22 -14.75
N PRO A 132 -5.17 -15.15 -15.78
CA PRO A 132 -5.57 -15.48 -17.16
C PRO A 132 -6.03 -16.93 -17.40
N ASN A 133 -5.83 -17.82 -16.43
CA ASN A 133 -5.95 -19.28 -16.57
C ASN A 133 -6.92 -19.92 -15.56
N GLU A 134 -7.95 -19.20 -15.11
CA GLU A 134 -9.10 -19.85 -14.42
C GLU A 134 -10.14 -20.36 -15.42
#